data_AF-A0A8I1TYJ2-F1
#
_entry.id   AF-A0A8I1TYJ2-F1
#
_cell.length_a   1.000
_cell.length_b   1.000
_cell.length_c   1.000
_cell.angle_alpha   90.00
_cell.angle_beta   90.00
_cell.angle_gamma   90.00
#
_symmetry.space_group_name_H-M   'P 1'
#
loop_
_entity.id
_entity.type
_entity.pdbx_description
1 polymer ?
#
loop_
_entity_poly.entity_id
_entity_poly.type
_entity_poly.pdbx_seq_one_letter_code
_entity_poly.pdbx_strand_id
1 'polypeptide(L)'
;MSQHAADHGHDHYYVPAPSTYPITGSIALLFMGFGAAFSVNRLPLGYGLLTIGFAILFYMIFVWFRTVARESESGKFSKQVDKSFRWGMSWFIFSEVMFFAAFFGALYYMRAFSIPWLSDMEHKLLWPDFTGEWPTAGPGIKEKFMPMGPWGLPAINTLILLTSGVTVTWAHWAL
;
A
#
# COMPACT_ATOMS: atom_id res chain seq x y z
N MET A 1 -45.21 -38.53 1.27
CA MET A 1 -45.04 -37.07 1.10
C MET A 1 -44.47 -36.52 2.41
N SER A 2 -43.22 -36.86 2.71
CA SER A 2 -42.52 -36.43 3.92
C SER A 2 -41.78 -35.13 3.61
N GLN A 3 -42.25 -34.04 4.19
CA GLN A 3 -41.51 -32.78 4.21
C GLN A 3 -40.18 -33.01 4.92
N HIS A 4 -39.08 -33.06 4.16
CA HIS A 4 -37.78 -32.70 4.70
C HIS A 4 -37.81 -31.20 4.93
N ALA A 5 -38.17 -30.79 6.15
CA ALA A 5 -37.89 -29.45 6.63
C ALA A 5 -36.37 -29.25 6.53
N ALA A 6 -35.94 -28.38 5.62
CA ALA A 6 -34.58 -27.88 5.63
C ALA A 6 -34.37 -27.17 6.96
N ASP A 7 -33.58 -27.77 7.84
CA ASP A 7 -33.05 -27.09 9.00
C ASP A 7 -32.14 -25.96 8.48
N HIS A 8 -32.69 -24.75 8.41
CA HIS A 8 -31.92 -23.54 8.19
C HIS A 8 -31.18 -23.20 9.48
N GLY A 9 -30.26 -24.09 9.89
CA GLY A 9 -29.30 -23.81 10.95
C GLY A 9 -28.50 -22.58 10.51
N HIS A 10 -28.71 -21.47 11.20
CA HIS A 10 -27.89 -20.27 11.03
C HIS A 10 -26.43 -20.65 11.33
N ASP A 11 -25.62 -20.79 10.28
CA ASP A 11 -24.19 -21.05 10.36
C ASP A 11 -23.56 -19.94 11.22
N HIS A 12 -23.11 -20.27 12.44
CA HIS A 12 -22.73 -19.27 13.44
C HIS A 12 -21.49 -18.51 12.97
N TYR A 13 -21.60 -17.18 12.85
CA TYR A 13 -20.45 -16.36 12.45
C TYR A 13 -19.36 -16.44 13.51
N TYR A 14 -18.11 -16.70 13.09
CA TYR A 14 -17.00 -16.79 14.02
C TYR A 14 -16.65 -15.42 14.58
N VAL A 15 -16.70 -15.27 15.91
CA VAL A 15 -16.24 -14.07 16.62
C VAL A 15 -14.96 -14.44 17.38
N PRO A 16 -13.82 -13.80 17.07
CA PRO A 16 -12.57 -14.06 17.78
C PRO A 16 -12.65 -13.68 19.26
N ALA A 17 -11.83 -14.34 20.08
CA ALA A 17 -11.61 -13.93 21.46
C ALA A 17 -10.89 -12.57 21.53
N PRO A 18 -10.98 -11.85 22.66
CA PRO A 18 -10.25 -10.60 22.84
C PRO A 18 -8.75 -10.75 22.53
N SER A 19 -8.20 -9.80 21.78
CA SER A 19 -6.81 -9.83 21.32
C SER A 19 -6.06 -8.56 21.69
N THR A 20 -4.78 -8.71 22.04
CA THR A 20 -3.86 -7.61 22.36
C THR A 20 -3.16 -7.02 21.14
N TYR A 21 -3.26 -7.65 19.95
CA TYR A 21 -2.57 -7.18 18.76
C TYR A 21 -2.88 -5.72 18.38
N PRO A 22 -4.13 -5.22 18.50
CA PRO A 22 -4.45 -3.82 18.18
C PRO A 22 -3.68 -2.82 19.06
N ILE A 23 -3.54 -3.09 20.36
CA ILE A 23 -2.82 -2.18 21.27
C ILE A 23 -1.30 -2.27 21.04
N THR A 24 -0.76 -3.46 20.80
CA THR A 24 0.66 -3.62 20.45
C THR A 24 0.98 -2.90 19.13
N GLY A 25 0.11 -3.01 18.12
CA GLY A 25 0.24 -2.27 16.87
C GLY A 25 0.17 -0.76 17.05
N SER A 26 -0.75 -0.28 17.88
CA SER A 26 -0.85 1.16 18.21
C SER A 26 0.42 1.70 18.88
N ILE A 27 1.01 0.93 19.81
CA ILE A 27 2.30 1.27 20.43
C ILE A 27 3.40 1.31 19.36
N ALA A 28 3.47 0.31 18.48
CA ALA A 28 4.46 0.30 17.39
C ALA A 28 4.35 1.55 16.50
N LEU A 29 3.13 1.90 16.09
CA LEU A 29 2.86 3.09 15.27
C LEU A 29 3.19 4.39 16.01
N LEU A 30 2.99 4.45 17.33
CA LEU A 30 3.38 5.60 18.15
C LEU A 30 4.90 5.81 18.13
N PHE A 31 5.68 4.75 18.38
CA PHE A 31 7.14 4.79 18.30
C PHE A 31 7.62 5.16 16.90
N MET A 32 6.98 4.63 15.85
CA MET A 32 7.31 4.99 14.47
C MET A 32 6.97 6.44 14.13
N GLY A 33 5.82 6.95 14.57
CA GLY A 33 5.38 8.32 14.33
C GLY A 33 6.33 9.35 14.96
N PHE A 34 6.64 9.18 16.25
CA PHE A 34 7.63 10.02 16.93
C PHE A 34 9.03 9.82 16.36
N GLY A 35 9.43 8.59 16.06
CA GLY A 35 10.72 8.29 15.46
C GLY A 35 10.90 8.94 14.09
N ALA A 36 9.88 8.95 13.24
CA ALA A 36 9.90 9.60 11.93
C ALA A 36 10.00 11.11 12.08
N ALA A 37 9.16 11.71 12.94
CA ALA A 37 9.20 13.14 13.23
C ALA A 37 10.58 13.56 13.75
N PHE A 38 11.15 12.84 14.70
CA PHE A 38 12.46 13.16 15.28
C PHE A 38 13.59 12.98 14.27
N SER A 39 13.52 11.95 13.43
CA SER A 39 14.50 11.69 12.37
C SER A 39 14.52 12.82 11.34
N VAL A 40 13.36 13.27 10.87
CA VAL A 40 13.25 14.38 9.90
C VAL A 40 13.74 15.69 10.51
N ASN A 41 13.45 15.93 11.80
CA ASN A 41 13.90 17.11 12.53
C ASN A 41 15.34 17.01 13.06
N ARG A 42 16.09 15.95 12.70
CA ARG A 42 17.48 15.71 13.13
C ARG A 42 17.69 15.70 14.65
N LEU A 43 16.66 15.31 15.40
CA LEU A 43 16.74 15.18 16.85
C LEU A 43 17.45 13.88 17.25
N PRO A 44 18.17 13.88 18.38
CA PRO A 44 18.72 12.65 18.93
C PRO A 44 17.60 11.64 19.21
N LEU A 45 17.92 10.35 19.12
CA LEU A 45 17.00 9.20 19.30
C LEU A 45 16.00 8.93 18.17
N GLY A 46 15.89 9.75 17.12
CA GLY A 46 14.92 9.53 16.03
C GLY A 46 15.02 8.14 15.39
N TYR A 47 16.21 7.77 14.90
CA TYR A 47 16.45 6.45 14.31
C TYR A 47 16.29 5.29 15.31
N GLY A 48 16.62 5.53 16.58
CA GLY A 48 16.45 4.53 17.64
C GLY A 48 14.97 4.20 17.86
N LEU A 49 14.12 5.23 17.97
CA LEU A 49 12.67 5.08 18.10
C LEU A 49 12.05 4.42 16.86
N LEU A 50 12.49 4.80 15.66
CA LEU A 50 12.06 4.12 14.42
C LEU A 50 12.38 2.64 14.44
N THR A 51 13.62 2.28 14.82
CA THR A 51 14.07 0.88 14.84
C THR A 51 13.25 0.05 15.84
N ILE A 52 13.00 0.61 17.04
CA ILE A 52 12.14 -0.03 18.05
C ILE A 52 10.71 -0.19 17.53
N GLY A 53 10.14 0.85 16.92
CA GLY A 53 8.80 0.82 16.34
C GLY A 53 8.66 -0.27 15.27
N PHE A 54 9.60 -0.34 14.32
CA PHE A 54 9.64 -1.41 13.32
C PHE A 54 9.80 -2.80 13.94
N ALA A 55 10.66 -2.95 14.94
CA ALA A 55 10.85 -4.24 15.62
C ALA A 55 9.56 -4.75 16.28
N ILE A 56 8.84 -3.86 16.98
CA ILE A 56 7.54 -4.20 17.60
C ILE A 56 6.51 -4.51 16.51
N LEU A 57 6.45 -3.72 15.43
CA LEU A 57 5.51 -3.93 14.33
C LEU A 57 5.72 -5.29 13.66
N PHE A 58 6.96 -5.63 13.28
CA PHE A 58 7.27 -6.90 12.64
C PHE A 58 7.00 -8.09 13.57
N TYR A 59 7.37 -7.98 14.84
CA TYR A 59 7.04 -9.00 15.83
C TYR A 59 5.53 -9.22 15.93
N MET A 60 4.76 -8.14 16.05
CA MET A 60 3.30 -8.20 16.15
C MET A 60 2.67 -8.81 14.89
N ILE A 61 3.05 -8.36 13.69
CA ILE A 61 2.53 -8.89 12.42
C ILE A 61 2.82 -10.39 12.30
N PHE A 62 4.05 -10.82 12.62
CA PHE A 62 4.43 -12.23 12.55
C PHE A 62 3.59 -13.10 13.48
N VAL A 63 3.44 -12.70 14.75
CA VAL A 63 2.66 -13.45 15.73
C VAL A 63 1.18 -13.42 15.38
N TRP A 64 0.64 -12.28 14.94
CA TRP A 64 -0.75 -12.15 14.57
C TRP A 64 -1.13 -13.01 13.36
N PHE A 65 -0.36 -12.96 12.26
CA PHE A 65 -0.61 -13.80 11.10
C PHE A 65 -0.47 -15.29 11.39
N ARG A 66 0.47 -15.68 12.25
CA ARG A 66 0.56 -17.06 12.73
C ARG A 66 -0.71 -17.49 13.47
N THR A 67 -1.29 -16.64 14.29
CA THR A 67 -2.55 -16.93 15.00
C THR A 67 -3.71 -17.06 14.03
N VAL A 68 -3.83 -16.14 13.06
CA VAL A 68 -4.88 -16.20 12.02
C VAL A 68 -4.79 -17.49 11.20
N ALA A 69 -3.59 -17.89 10.78
CA ALA A 69 -3.38 -19.15 10.05
C ALA A 69 -3.80 -20.37 10.88
N ARG A 70 -3.42 -20.43 12.15
CA ARG A 70 -3.82 -21.51 13.08
C ARG A 70 -5.33 -21.56 13.31
N GLU A 71 -5.98 -20.41 13.43
CA GLU A 71 -7.44 -20.33 13.56
C GLU A 71 -8.15 -20.84 12.30
N SER A 72 -7.61 -20.49 11.12
CA SER A 72 -8.11 -21.01 9.84
C SER A 72 -8.00 -22.53 9.75
N GLU A 73 -6.85 -23.11 10.10
CA GLU A 73 -6.61 -24.56 10.08
C GLU A 73 -7.45 -25.31 11.13
N SER A 74 -7.84 -24.63 12.23
CA SER A 74 -8.68 -25.23 13.26
C SER A 74 -10.15 -25.45 12.86
N GLY A 75 -10.52 -25.08 11.62
CA GLY A 75 -11.87 -25.31 11.08
C GLY A 75 -12.96 -24.37 11.62
N LYS A 76 -12.57 -23.28 12.29
CA LYS A 76 -13.50 -22.31 12.89
C LYS A 76 -14.16 -21.37 11.88
N PHE A 77 -13.61 -21.25 10.67
CA PHE A 77 -14.12 -20.33 9.65
C PHE A 77 -15.20 -21.01 8.81
N SER A 78 -16.44 -20.55 8.98
CA SER A 78 -17.56 -20.96 8.14
C SER A 78 -17.48 -20.33 6.74
N LYS A 79 -18.32 -20.80 5.81
CA LYS A 79 -18.38 -20.25 4.44
C LYS A 79 -18.74 -18.75 4.42
N GLN A 80 -19.50 -18.28 5.42
CA GLN A 80 -19.82 -16.87 5.57
C GLN A 80 -18.57 -16.04 5.94
N VAL A 81 -17.73 -16.56 6.83
CA VAL A 81 -16.48 -15.91 7.25
C VAL A 81 -15.49 -15.81 6.08
N ASP A 82 -15.35 -16.89 5.28
CA ASP A 82 -14.52 -16.87 4.06
C ASP A 82 -14.95 -15.76 3.08
N LYS A 83 -16.28 -15.62 2.86
CA LYS A 83 -16.81 -14.55 2.02
C LYS A 83 -16.45 -13.16 2.57
N SER A 84 -16.56 -12.95 3.88
CA SER A 84 -16.15 -11.69 4.53
C SER A 84 -14.66 -11.38 4.33
N PHE A 85 -13.77 -12.37 4.46
CA PHE A 85 -12.33 -12.20 4.21
C PHE A 85 -12.04 -11.77 2.77
N ARG A 86 -12.68 -12.39 1.78
CA ARG A 86 -12.52 -12.04 0.36
C ARG A 86 -12.99 -10.61 0.06
N TRP A 87 -14.12 -10.20 0.62
CA TRP A 87 -14.59 -8.81 0.51
C TRP A 87 -13.64 -7.84 1.21
N GLY A 88 -13.12 -8.19 2.40
CA GLY A 88 -12.13 -7.39 3.11
C GLY A 88 -10.85 -7.18 2.27
N MET A 89 -10.31 -8.24 1.67
CA MET A 89 -9.15 -8.14 0.77
C MET A 89 -9.46 -7.32 -0.48
N SER A 90 -10.67 -7.46 -1.05
CA SER A 90 -11.08 -6.69 -2.24
C SER A 90 -11.15 -5.20 -1.93
N TRP A 91 -11.73 -4.81 -0.80
CA TRP A 91 -11.77 -3.42 -0.35
C TRP A 91 -10.40 -2.86 -0.01
N PHE A 92 -9.51 -3.67 0.57
CA PHE A 92 -8.13 -3.30 0.78
C PHE A 92 -7.41 -3.00 -0.54
N ILE A 93 -7.49 -3.90 -1.54
CA ILE A 93 -6.92 -3.67 -2.89
C ILE A 93 -7.53 -2.42 -3.53
N PHE A 94 -8.83 -2.22 -3.40
CA PHE A 94 -9.49 -1.02 -3.91
C PHE A 94 -8.92 0.25 -3.27
N SER A 95 -8.66 0.25 -1.96
CA SER A 95 -8.05 1.39 -1.28
C SER A 95 -6.61 1.67 -1.76
N GLU A 96 -5.84 0.63 -2.07
CA GLU A 96 -4.50 0.77 -2.67
C GLU A 96 -4.57 1.37 -4.08
N VAL A 97 -5.55 0.95 -4.91
CA VAL A 97 -5.78 1.55 -6.23
C VAL A 97 -6.10 3.05 -6.11
N MET A 98 -6.93 3.45 -5.14
CA MET A 98 -7.24 4.86 -4.88
C MET A 98 -6.02 5.66 -4.38
N PHE A 99 -5.18 5.04 -3.55
CA PHE A 99 -3.90 5.62 -3.13
C PHE A 99 -2.98 5.88 -4.33
N PHE A 100 -2.82 4.90 -5.25
CA PHE A 100 -2.08 5.10 -6.50
C PHE A 100 -2.72 6.13 -7.43
N ALA A 101 -4.05 6.20 -7.48
CA ALA A 101 -4.77 7.20 -8.25
C ALA A 101 -4.44 8.63 -7.80
N ALA A 102 -4.16 8.85 -6.51
CA ALA A 102 -3.70 10.15 -6.02
C ALA A 102 -2.32 10.54 -6.60
N PHE A 103 -1.37 9.60 -6.71
CA PHE A 103 -0.06 9.87 -7.34
C PHE A 103 -0.17 10.11 -8.84
N PHE A 104 -0.96 9.31 -9.56
CA PHE A 104 -1.21 9.55 -10.99
C PHE A 104 -1.96 10.85 -11.21
N GLY A 105 -2.90 11.19 -10.33
CA GLY A 105 -3.58 12.48 -10.30
C GLY A 105 -2.61 13.64 -10.10
N ALA A 106 -1.67 13.51 -9.15
CA ALA A 106 -0.61 14.50 -8.94
C ALA A 106 0.30 14.63 -10.17
N LEU A 107 0.71 13.52 -10.80
CA LEU A 107 1.51 13.53 -12.03
C LEU A 107 0.77 14.22 -13.18
N TYR A 108 -0.50 13.87 -13.38
CA TYR A 108 -1.35 14.51 -14.39
C TYR A 108 -1.50 16.00 -14.12
N TYR A 109 -1.79 16.39 -12.87
CA TYR A 109 -1.92 17.77 -12.47
C TYR A 109 -0.64 18.58 -12.73
N MET A 110 0.53 18.02 -12.39
CA MET A 110 1.82 18.65 -12.65
C MET A 110 2.04 18.88 -14.16
N ARG A 111 1.80 17.85 -14.98
CA ARG A 111 2.07 17.91 -16.43
C ARG A 111 1.06 18.77 -17.20
N ALA A 112 -0.22 18.67 -16.86
CA ALA A 112 -1.30 19.30 -17.63
C ALA A 112 -1.60 20.74 -17.18
N PHE A 113 -1.36 21.07 -15.90
CA PHE A 113 -1.73 22.38 -15.35
C PHE A 113 -0.52 23.13 -14.76
N SER A 114 0.17 22.53 -13.78
CA SER A 114 1.23 23.23 -13.04
C SER A 114 2.35 23.76 -13.94
N ILE A 115 2.89 22.92 -14.83
CA ILE A 115 4.01 23.30 -15.72
C ILE A 115 3.60 24.39 -16.73
N PRO A 116 2.47 24.25 -17.46
CA PRO A 116 1.98 25.33 -18.32
C PRO A 116 1.79 26.66 -17.57
N TRP A 117 1.16 26.65 -16.39
CA TRP A 117 0.95 27.86 -15.60
C TRP A 117 2.25 28.52 -15.15
N LEU A 118 3.25 27.72 -14.77
CA LEU A 118 4.57 28.24 -14.40
C LEU A 118 5.34 28.86 -15.58
N SER A 119 5.02 28.43 -16.82
CA SER A 119 5.66 28.97 -18.03
C SER A 119 4.96 30.19 -18.63
N ASP A 120 3.84 30.61 -18.03
CA ASP A 120 3.04 31.73 -18.51
C ASP A 120 3.74 33.10 -18.29
N MET A 121 3.33 34.10 -19.07
CA MET A 121 3.92 35.45 -19.07
C MET A 121 3.97 36.09 -17.68
N GLU A 122 2.95 35.85 -16.85
CA GLU A 122 2.89 36.39 -15.48
C GLU A 122 3.99 35.79 -14.58
N HIS A 123 4.29 34.50 -14.75
CA HIS A 123 5.25 33.78 -13.90
C HIS A 123 6.69 33.92 -14.38
N LYS A 124 6.91 34.36 -15.62
CA LYS A 124 8.25 34.70 -16.14
C LYS A 124 8.95 35.82 -15.37
N LEU A 125 8.20 36.67 -14.66
CA LEU A 125 8.80 37.67 -13.78
C LEU A 125 9.56 37.02 -12.62
N LEU A 126 9.06 35.88 -12.12
CA LEU A 126 9.69 35.11 -11.04
C LEU A 126 10.71 34.11 -11.57
N TRP A 127 10.42 33.50 -12.73
CA TRP A 127 11.22 32.43 -13.32
C TRP A 127 11.52 32.70 -14.80
N PRO A 128 12.41 33.66 -15.11
CA PRO A 128 12.63 34.14 -16.48
C PRO A 128 13.19 33.06 -17.42
N ASP A 129 13.97 32.13 -16.88
CA ASP A 129 14.65 31.08 -17.65
C ASP A 129 13.85 29.76 -17.71
N PHE A 130 12.66 29.70 -17.11
CA PHE A 130 11.87 28.47 -17.07
C PHE A 130 11.06 28.28 -18.37
N THR A 131 11.21 27.11 -18.98
CA THR A 131 10.40 26.67 -20.12
C THR A 131 9.43 25.57 -19.68
N GLY A 132 8.20 25.62 -20.19
CA GLY A 132 7.13 24.67 -19.88
C GLY A 132 7.29 23.29 -20.53
N GLU A 133 8.53 22.82 -20.71
CA GLU A 133 8.83 21.55 -21.36
C GLU A 133 8.64 20.38 -20.40
N TRP A 134 8.31 19.21 -20.95
CA TRP A 134 8.22 17.96 -20.20
C TRP A 134 9.19 16.94 -20.78
N PRO A 135 10.02 16.27 -19.95
CA PRO A 135 10.14 16.41 -18.49
C PRO A 135 10.94 17.66 -18.07
N THR A 136 10.66 18.16 -16.87
CA THR A 136 11.39 19.29 -16.27
C THR A 136 11.65 19.04 -14.79
N ALA A 137 12.78 19.53 -14.28
CA ALA A 137 13.11 19.54 -12.85
C ALA A 137 12.42 20.69 -12.09
N GLY A 138 11.66 21.52 -12.81
CA GLY A 138 11.04 22.74 -12.26
C GLY A 138 11.98 23.95 -12.33
N PRO A 139 11.49 25.14 -11.96
CA PRO A 139 12.20 26.39 -12.19
C PRO A 139 13.36 26.65 -11.20
N GLY A 140 13.39 25.93 -10.07
CA GLY A 140 14.40 26.11 -9.01
C GLY A 140 15.55 25.10 -9.04
N ILE A 141 15.49 24.09 -9.89
CA ILE A 141 16.49 23.00 -9.93
C ILE A 141 17.26 23.09 -11.26
N LYS A 142 18.55 23.43 -11.16
CA LYS A 142 19.44 23.58 -12.32
C LYS A 142 20.01 22.25 -12.83
N GLU A 143 19.83 21.17 -12.08
CA GLU A 143 20.30 19.86 -12.48
C GLU A 143 19.46 19.31 -13.62
N LYS A 144 20.13 18.85 -14.67
CA LYS A 144 19.45 18.17 -15.78
C LYS A 144 19.04 16.79 -15.32
N PHE A 145 17.74 16.58 -15.13
CA PHE A 145 17.18 15.25 -14.94
C PHE A 145 17.08 14.53 -16.30
N MET A 146 17.64 13.32 -16.39
CA MET A 146 17.43 12.45 -17.55
C MET A 146 16.36 11.42 -17.20
N PRO A 147 15.17 11.45 -17.85
CA PRO A 147 14.16 10.44 -17.62
C PRO A 147 14.70 9.08 -18.04
N MET A 148 14.39 8.05 -17.25
CA MET A 148 14.66 6.67 -17.65
C MET A 148 13.74 6.33 -18.84
N GLY A 149 14.35 5.89 -19.94
CA GLY A 149 13.60 5.41 -21.11
C GLY A 149 12.78 4.16 -20.78
N PRO A 150 11.73 3.84 -21.55
CA PRO A 150 10.87 2.69 -21.29
C PRO A 150 11.58 1.33 -21.53
N TRP A 151 12.64 1.33 -22.33
CA TRP A 151 13.42 0.14 -22.69
C TRP A 151 14.57 -0.13 -21.72
N GLY A 152 15.17 -1.31 -21.81
CA GLY A 152 16.22 -1.75 -20.89
C GLY A 152 15.64 -2.18 -19.56
N LEU A 153 16.01 -1.51 -18.48
CA LEU A 153 15.63 -1.92 -17.12
C LEU A 153 14.11 -1.93 -16.87
N PRO A 154 13.33 -0.89 -17.24
CA PRO A 154 11.87 -0.92 -16.99
C PRO A 154 11.16 -2.02 -17.78
N ALA A 155 11.55 -2.26 -19.04
CA ALA A 155 11.01 -3.33 -19.86
C ALA A 155 11.32 -4.72 -19.28
N ILE A 156 12.55 -4.95 -18.81
CA ILE A 156 12.94 -6.21 -18.16
C ILE A 156 12.12 -6.43 -16.88
N ASN A 157 11.96 -5.40 -16.05
CA ASN A 157 11.14 -5.49 -14.83
C ASN A 157 9.67 -5.79 -15.16
N THR A 158 9.13 -5.19 -16.23
CA THR A 158 7.77 -5.49 -16.71
C THR A 158 7.66 -6.96 -17.12
N LEU A 159 8.64 -7.48 -17.87
CA LEU A 159 8.66 -8.89 -18.26
C LEU A 159 8.73 -9.82 -17.03
N ILE A 160 9.56 -9.50 -16.04
CA ILE A 160 9.68 -10.28 -14.80
C ILE A 160 8.34 -10.29 -14.03
N LEU A 161 7.67 -9.15 -13.92
CA LEU A 161 6.38 -9.06 -13.22
C LEU A 161 5.26 -9.80 -13.96
N LEU A 162 5.22 -9.72 -15.29
CA LEU A 162 4.21 -10.44 -16.08
C LEU A 162 4.45 -11.96 -16.03
N THR A 163 5.71 -12.38 -16.15
CA THR A 163 6.07 -13.80 -16.07
C THR A 163 5.82 -14.37 -14.67
N SER A 164 6.07 -13.61 -13.60
CA SER A 164 5.71 -14.04 -12.24
C SER A 164 4.19 -14.13 -12.02
N GLY A 165 3.41 -13.24 -12.66
CA GLY A 165 1.95 -13.36 -12.68
C GLY A 165 1.45 -14.65 -13.34
N VAL A 166 2.07 -15.04 -14.47
CA VAL A 166 1.78 -16.31 -15.15
C VAL A 166 2.12 -17.51 -14.26
N THR A 167 3.29 -17.52 -13.61
CA THR A 167 3.68 -18.64 -12.75
C THR A 167 2.77 -18.80 -11.54
N VAL A 168 2.34 -17.70 -10.91
CA VAL A 168 1.36 -17.74 -9.80
C VAL A 168 0.00 -18.22 -10.28
N THR A 169 -0.45 -17.77 -11.45
CA THR A 169 -1.72 -18.24 -12.04
C THR A 169 -1.68 -19.74 -12.30
N TRP A 170 -0.58 -20.24 -12.85
CA TRP A 170 -0.41 -21.68 -13.07
C TRP A 170 -0.39 -22.46 -11.75
N ALA A 171 0.34 -21.98 -10.74
CA ALA A 171 0.36 -22.61 -9.42
C ALA A 171 -1.05 -22.67 -8.80
N HIS A 172 -1.87 -21.63 -8.98
CA HIS A 172 -3.26 -21.63 -8.49
C HIS A 172 -4.13 -22.69 -9.18
N TRP A 173 -3.96 -22.90 -10.49
CA TRP A 173 -4.71 -23.92 -11.24
C TRP A 173 -4.28 -25.35 -10.90
N ALA A 174 -3.10 -25.53 -10.34
CA ALA A 174 -2.54 -26.83 -9.96
C ALA A 174 -2.91 -27.28 -8.52
N LEU A 175 -3.49 -26.39 -7.71
CA LEU A 175 -3.95 -26.65 -6.33
C LEU A 175 -5.41 -27.10 -6.32
#